data_AF-F2NST1-F1
#
_entry.id   AF-F2NST1-F1
#
_cell.length_a   1.000
_cell.length_b   1.000
_cell.length_c   1.000
_cell.angle_alpha   90.00
_cell.angle_beta   90.00
_cell.angle_gamma   90.00
#
_symmetry.space_group_name_H-M   'P 1'
#
loop_
_entity.id
_entity.type
_entity.pdbx_description
1 polymer ?
#
loop_
_entity_poly.entity_id
_entity_poly.type
_entity_poly.pdbx_seq_one_letter_code
_entity_poly.pdbx_strand_id
1 'polypeptide(L)'
;MRFKRLALLFIVGCAVFCANAVSVAFQIVQHGDSEIRSSSYVIEEGLFDFFFGKGIIISNSPAIASDSVENDASFFEKSRQEAWEGGVDYFVELTADFSSSNSTNPDADLLANLSSLSYKVLNVGSGAVLGSGKKIPPASSQFEDKRKGLSDFAFGIADDIYKIIRR
;
A
#
# COMPACT_ATOMS: atom_id res chain seq x y z
N MET A 1 -41.21 2.08 -29.23
CA MET A 1 -39.79 1.62 -29.34
C MET A 1 -38.76 2.71 -29.06
N ARG A 2 -38.94 3.98 -29.50
CA ARG A 2 -37.95 5.07 -29.30
C ARG A 2 -37.62 5.39 -27.82
N PHE A 3 -38.61 5.41 -26.94
CA PHE A 3 -38.42 5.71 -25.51
C PHE A 3 -37.56 4.68 -24.76
N LYS A 4 -37.73 3.38 -25.08
CA LYS A 4 -36.94 2.28 -24.49
C LYS A 4 -35.46 2.35 -24.89
N ARG A 5 -35.16 2.77 -26.12
CA ARG A 5 -33.77 2.96 -26.61
C ARG A 5 -33.11 4.19 -26.00
N LEU A 6 -33.87 5.26 -25.79
CA LEU A 6 -33.38 6.48 -25.13
C LEU A 6 -33.09 6.24 -23.63
N ALA A 7 -33.96 5.49 -22.94
CA ALA A 7 -33.75 5.09 -21.55
C ALA A 7 -32.52 4.17 -21.41
N LEU A 8 -32.31 3.24 -22.33
CA LEU A 8 -31.13 2.36 -22.33
C LEU A 8 -29.83 3.16 -22.53
N LEU A 9 -29.82 4.13 -23.45
CA LEU A 9 -28.67 5.03 -23.65
C LEU A 9 -28.40 5.91 -22.44
N PHE A 10 -29.44 6.36 -21.73
CA PHE A 10 -29.28 7.13 -20.50
C PHE A 10 -28.71 6.28 -19.37
N ILE A 11 -29.18 5.03 -19.21
CA ILE A 11 -28.64 4.09 -18.22
C ILE A 11 -27.18 3.74 -18.52
N VAL A 12 -26.84 3.48 -19.78
CA VAL A 12 -25.44 3.21 -20.19
C VAL A 12 -24.58 4.46 -19.99
N GLY A 13 -25.08 5.65 -20.32
CA GLY A 13 -24.38 6.91 -20.10
C GLY A 13 -24.10 7.19 -18.61
N CYS A 14 -25.09 6.98 -17.74
CA CYS A 14 -24.91 7.09 -16.29
C CYS A 14 -23.94 6.02 -15.75
N ALA A 15 -24.02 4.79 -16.24
CA ALA A 15 -23.12 3.72 -15.83
C ALA A 15 -21.65 4.02 -16.17
N VAL A 16 -21.37 4.57 -17.36
CA VAL A 16 -20.01 4.95 -17.77
C VAL A 16 -19.48 6.14 -16.96
N PHE A 17 -20.35 7.09 -16.58
CA PHE A 17 -19.96 8.24 -15.75
C PHE A 17 -19.67 7.86 -14.29
N CYS A 18 -20.36 6.83 -13.78
CA CYS A 18 -20.20 6.32 -12.41
C CYS A 18 -19.09 5.27 -12.26
N ALA A 19 -18.51 4.77 -13.36
CA ALA A 19 -17.59 3.61 -13.34
C ALA A 19 -16.10 3.94 -13.14
N ASN A 20 -15.72 5.19 -12.84
CA ASN A 20 -14.33 5.53 -12.54
C ASN A 20 -13.99 5.15 -11.08
N ALA A 21 -13.86 3.84 -10.83
CA ALA A 21 -13.36 3.33 -9.57
C ALA A 21 -11.82 3.48 -9.56
N VAL A 22 -11.30 4.28 -8.64
CA VAL A 22 -9.85 4.44 -8.44
C VAL A 22 -9.27 3.10 -7.96
N SER A 23 -8.14 2.71 -8.55
CA SER A 23 -7.45 1.46 -8.27
C SER A 23 -5.99 1.68 -7.85
N VAL A 24 -5.52 0.88 -6.89
CA VAL A 24 -4.18 0.97 -6.31
C VAL A 24 -3.56 -0.42 -6.22
N ALA A 25 -2.39 -0.60 -6.80
CA ALA A 25 -1.53 -1.75 -6.53
C ALA A 25 -0.42 -1.35 -5.55
N PHE A 26 0.00 -2.27 -4.68
CA PHE A 26 1.15 -2.02 -3.81
C PHE A 26 2.10 -3.21 -3.68
N GLN A 27 3.34 -2.92 -3.31
CA GLN A 27 4.40 -3.88 -3.03
C GLN A 27 5.06 -3.48 -1.71
N ILE A 28 5.24 -4.45 -0.80
CA ILE A 28 6.05 -4.25 0.41
C ILE A 28 7.43 -4.86 0.16
N VAL A 29 8.46 -4.05 0.37
CA VAL A 29 9.87 -4.44 0.41
C VAL A 29 10.33 -4.38 1.86
N GLN A 30 10.79 -5.50 2.39
CA GLN A 30 11.26 -5.64 3.76
C GLN A 30 12.78 -5.58 3.82
N HIS A 31 13.31 -4.75 4.72
CA HIS A 31 14.72 -4.72 5.07
C HIS A 31 14.95 -5.23 6.50
N GLY A 32 16.12 -5.85 6.71
CA GLY A 32 16.63 -6.24 8.03
C GLY A 32 16.63 -7.74 8.28
N ASP A 33 15.71 -8.49 7.67
CA ASP A 33 15.65 -9.95 7.73
C ASP A 33 15.28 -10.54 6.36
N SER A 34 15.86 -11.71 6.06
CA SER A 34 15.63 -12.45 4.81
C SER A 34 14.28 -13.18 4.76
N GLU A 35 13.74 -13.55 5.93
CA GLU A 35 12.40 -14.12 6.04
C GLU A 35 11.37 -13.01 6.25
N ILE A 36 10.27 -13.06 5.48
CA ILE A 36 9.18 -12.10 5.60
C ILE A 36 8.55 -12.20 7.00
N ARG A 37 8.57 -11.11 7.74
CA ARG A 37 7.99 -11.03 9.07
C ARG A 37 6.46 -11.00 8.99
N SER A 38 5.81 -11.63 9.96
CA SER A 38 4.35 -11.58 10.09
C SER A 38 3.80 -10.15 10.20
N SER A 39 4.56 -9.23 10.80
CA SER A 39 4.24 -7.79 10.83
C SER A 39 4.03 -7.18 9.44
N SER A 40 4.72 -7.65 8.40
CA SER A 40 4.54 -7.18 7.03
C SER A 40 3.15 -7.52 6.50
N TYR A 41 2.62 -8.70 6.85
CA TYR A 41 1.24 -9.08 6.52
C TYR A 41 0.22 -8.27 7.32
N VAL A 42 0.51 -7.92 8.58
CA VAL A 42 -0.37 -7.04 9.36
C VAL A 42 -0.45 -5.63 8.76
N ILE A 43 0.67 -5.11 8.23
CA ILE A 43 0.70 -3.84 7.49
C ILE A 43 -0.12 -3.95 6.19
N GLU A 44 0.06 -5.05 5.44
CA GLU A 44 -0.70 -5.36 4.24
C GLU A 44 -2.21 -5.38 4.49
N GLU A 45 -2.67 -6.11 5.52
CA GLU A 45 -4.07 -6.15 5.95
C GLU A 45 -4.61 -4.74 6.27
N GLY A 46 -3.83 -3.92 6.99
CA GLY A 46 -4.22 -2.56 7.34
C GLY A 46 -4.39 -1.64 6.12
N LEU A 47 -3.53 -1.79 5.10
CA LEU A 47 -3.69 -1.09 3.83
C LEU A 47 -4.97 -1.53 3.12
N PHE A 48 -5.19 -2.84 3.02
CA PHE A 48 -6.40 -3.40 2.41
C PHE A 48 -7.67 -2.86 3.09
N ASP A 49 -7.77 -2.99 4.42
CA ASP A 49 -8.94 -2.55 5.19
C ASP A 49 -9.21 -1.05 4.97
N PHE A 50 -8.17 -0.22 4.99
CA PHE A 50 -8.32 1.21 4.76
C PHE A 50 -8.85 1.52 3.35
N PHE A 51 -8.20 0.99 2.31
CA PHE A 51 -8.55 1.33 0.92
C PHE A 51 -9.90 0.72 0.51
N PHE A 52 -10.20 -0.51 0.94
CA PHE A 52 -11.54 -1.09 0.79
C PHE A 52 -12.59 -0.22 1.49
N GLY A 53 -12.32 0.26 2.70
CA GLY A 53 -13.19 1.19 3.43
C GLY A 53 -13.41 2.54 2.70
N LYS A 54 -12.53 2.92 1.78
CA LYS A 54 -12.67 4.10 0.91
C LYS A 54 -13.28 3.80 -0.46
N GLY A 55 -13.72 2.57 -0.71
CA GLY A 55 -14.24 2.14 -2.00
C GLY A 55 -13.20 2.17 -3.13
N ILE A 56 -11.92 2.02 -2.79
CA ILE A 56 -10.82 1.91 -3.74
C ILE A 56 -10.58 0.43 -4.04
N ILE A 57 -10.43 0.10 -5.32
CA ILE A 57 -10.01 -1.24 -5.73
C ILE A 57 -8.53 -1.35 -5.36
N ILE A 58 -8.17 -2.39 -4.61
CA ILE A 58 -6.80 -2.56 -4.13
C ILE A 58 -6.31 -3.97 -4.42
N SER A 59 -5.04 -4.07 -4.84
CA SER A 59 -4.32 -5.32 -5.03
C SER A 59 -2.89 -5.20 -4.50
N ASN A 60 -2.25 -6.32 -4.25
CA ASN A 60 -0.86 -6.38 -3.83
C ASN A 60 -0.05 -7.38 -4.65
N SER A 61 1.24 -7.12 -4.75
CA SER A 61 2.24 -8.14 -5.05
C SER A 61 2.78 -8.72 -3.73
N PRO A 62 3.19 -10.00 -3.68
CA PRO A 62 3.68 -10.62 -2.45
C PRO A 62 4.83 -9.84 -1.83
N ALA A 63 4.87 -9.67 -0.51
CA ALA A 63 5.98 -9.01 0.17
C ALA A 63 7.33 -9.70 -0.14
N ILE A 64 8.38 -8.89 -0.33
CA ILE A 64 9.72 -9.35 -0.73
C ILE A 64 10.74 -8.85 0.30
N ALA A 65 11.69 -9.70 0.67
CA ALA A 65 12.84 -9.30 1.47
C ALA A 65 13.97 -8.85 0.54
N SER A 66 14.61 -7.74 0.88
CA SER A 66 15.74 -7.21 0.13
C SER A 66 16.92 -6.93 1.05
N ASP A 67 18.10 -7.31 0.56
CA ASP A 67 19.38 -7.12 1.22
C ASP A 67 20.24 -6.05 0.54
N SER A 68 19.78 -5.46 -0.58
CA SER A 68 20.55 -4.45 -1.33
C SER A 68 19.71 -3.49 -2.18
N VAL A 69 20.29 -2.32 -2.45
CA VAL A 69 19.66 -1.26 -3.26
C VAL A 69 19.43 -1.70 -4.71
N GLU A 70 20.31 -2.53 -5.26
CA GLU A 70 20.17 -3.05 -6.62
C GLU A 70 18.95 -3.97 -6.73
N ASN A 71 18.68 -4.76 -5.69
CA ASN A 71 17.50 -5.61 -5.64
C ASN A 71 16.22 -4.77 -5.53
N ASP A 72 16.24 -3.71 -4.70
CA ASP A 72 15.10 -2.79 -4.56
C ASP A 72 14.69 -2.18 -5.90
N ALA A 73 15.66 -1.70 -6.68
CA ALA A 73 15.38 -1.12 -8.00
C ALA A 73 14.77 -2.14 -8.96
N SER A 74 15.27 -3.39 -8.94
CA SER A 74 14.73 -4.47 -9.76
C SER A 74 13.29 -4.84 -9.35
N PHE A 75 13.03 -4.94 -8.05
CA PHE A 75 11.70 -5.23 -7.51
C PHE A 75 10.71 -4.11 -7.80
N PHE A 76 11.14 -2.85 -7.66
CA PHE A 76 10.33 -1.68 -7.99
C PHE A 76 9.88 -1.73 -9.45
N GLU A 77 10.83 -1.94 -10.38
CA GLU A 77 10.54 -1.95 -11.80
C GLU A 77 9.63 -3.11 -12.21
N LYS A 78 9.87 -4.30 -11.65
CA LYS A 78 9.01 -5.47 -11.88
C LYS A 78 7.58 -5.22 -11.37
N SER A 79 7.43 -4.76 -10.14
CA SER A 79 6.11 -4.53 -9.52
C SER A 79 5.36 -3.39 -10.20
N ARG A 80 6.07 -2.36 -10.65
CA ARG A 80 5.52 -1.29 -11.48
C ARG A 80 5.00 -1.83 -12.81
N GLN A 81 5.73 -2.74 -13.45
CA GLN A 81 5.28 -3.39 -14.69
C GLN A 81 4.05 -4.25 -14.45
N GLU A 82 4.01 -5.05 -13.38
CA GLU A 82 2.83 -5.83 -12.99
C GLU A 82 1.60 -4.94 -12.75
N ALA A 83 1.79 -3.79 -12.09
CA ALA A 83 0.74 -2.79 -11.88
C ALA A 83 0.22 -2.21 -13.22
N TRP A 84 1.12 -1.95 -14.17
CA TRP A 84 0.76 -1.49 -15.51
C TRP A 84 -0.01 -2.55 -16.30
N GLU A 85 0.46 -3.81 -16.27
CA GLU A 85 -0.21 -4.94 -16.92
C GLU A 85 -1.59 -5.24 -16.30
N GLY A 86 -1.72 -5.04 -14.99
CA GLY A 86 -2.97 -5.13 -14.24
C GLY A 86 -3.94 -3.97 -14.50
N GLY A 87 -3.49 -2.92 -15.20
CA GLY A 87 -4.31 -1.76 -15.54
C GLY A 87 -4.75 -0.93 -14.33
N VAL A 88 -3.96 -0.92 -13.25
CA VAL A 88 -4.28 -0.08 -12.07
C VAL A 88 -3.87 1.38 -12.30
N ASP A 89 -4.53 2.31 -11.61
CA ASP A 89 -4.28 3.74 -11.77
C ASP A 89 -2.99 4.19 -11.08
N TYR A 90 -2.75 3.64 -9.88
CA TYR A 90 -1.63 4.02 -9.02
C TYR A 90 -0.86 2.80 -8.53
N PHE A 91 0.45 2.94 -8.43
CA PHE A 91 1.34 1.97 -7.83
C PHE A 91 2.02 2.58 -6.61
N VAL A 92 2.09 1.80 -5.53
CA VAL A 92 2.74 2.20 -4.28
C VAL A 92 3.80 1.17 -3.90
N GLU A 93 5.05 1.60 -3.82
CA GLU A 93 6.08 0.82 -3.14
C GLU A 93 6.14 1.26 -1.69
N LEU A 94 6.08 0.30 -0.77
CA LEU A 94 6.36 0.50 0.64
C LEU A 94 7.67 -0.18 1.01
N THR A 95 8.52 0.51 1.75
CA THR A 95 9.76 -0.06 2.30
C THR A 95 9.64 -0.11 3.82
N ALA A 96 9.61 -1.32 4.37
CA ALA A 96 9.51 -1.61 5.79
C ALA A 96 10.90 -1.98 6.34
N ASP A 97 11.49 -1.09 7.13
CA ASP A 97 12.77 -1.33 7.79
C ASP A 97 12.49 -1.92 9.18
N PHE A 98 12.85 -3.18 9.40
CA PHE A 98 12.75 -3.80 10.72
C PHE A 98 14.07 -3.75 11.47
N SER A 99 13.99 -3.59 12.79
CA SER A 99 15.13 -3.76 13.67
C SER A 99 14.70 -4.43 14.97
N SER A 100 15.34 -5.55 15.29
CA SER A 100 15.15 -6.28 16.54
C SER A 100 15.92 -5.66 17.72
N SER A 101 16.79 -4.66 17.46
CA SER A 101 17.74 -4.12 18.44
C SER A 101 17.10 -3.55 19.71
N ASN A 102 15.85 -3.08 19.62
CA ASN A 102 15.12 -2.46 20.73
C ASN A 102 13.89 -3.26 21.17
N SER A 103 13.76 -4.50 20.72
CA SER A 103 12.56 -5.31 20.97
C SER A 103 12.71 -6.20 22.20
N THR A 104 11.65 -6.26 23.00
CA THR A 104 11.48 -7.28 24.05
C THR A 104 11.09 -8.65 23.49
N ASN A 105 10.53 -8.70 22.27
CA ASN A 105 10.21 -9.92 21.55
C ASN A 105 10.33 -9.72 20.03
N PRO A 106 11.51 -10.00 19.44
CA PRO A 106 11.79 -9.80 18.03
C PRO A 106 10.87 -10.56 17.06
N ASP A 107 10.29 -11.68 17.49
CA ASP A 107 9.49 -12.55 16.62
C ASP A 107 7.99 -12.24 16.65
N ALA A 108 7.57 -11.30 17.50
CA ALA A 108 6.18 -10.92 17.64
C ALA A 108 5.75 -9.78 16.68
N ASP A 109 4.44 -9.71 16.41
CA ASP A 109 3.79 -8.65 15.65
C ASP A 109 3.69 -7.34 16.45
N LEU A 110 4.84 -6.71 16.70
CA LEU A 110 4.97 -5.49 17.49
C LEU A 110 5.41 -4.32 16.61
N LEU A 111 4.81 -3.14 16.80
CA LEU A 111 5.18 -1.92 16.11
C LEU A 111 6.61 -1.48 16.44
N ALA A 112 7.10 -1.77 17.64
CA ALA A 112 8.46 -1.52 18.10
C ALA A 112 9.53 -2.29 17.32
N ASN A 113 9.14 -3.36 16.61
CA ASN A 113 10.05 -4.09 15.72
C ASN A 113 10.27 -3.35 14.39
N LEU A 114 9.39 -2.40 14.06
CA LEU A 114 9.47 -1.57 12.87
C LEU A 114 10.28 -0.30 13.19
N SER A 115 11.39 -0.11 12.50
CA SER A 115 12.19 1.13 12.60
C SER A 115 11.55 2.24 11.78
N SER A 116 11.10 1.90 10.57
CA SER A 116 10.35 2.82 9.73
C SER A 116 9.52 2.12 8.67
N LEU A 117 8.49 2.82 8.21
CA LEU A 117 7.78 2.50 6.98
C LEU A 117 7.84 3.73 6.07
N SER A 118 8.46 3.58 4.91
CA SER A 118 8.46 4.59 3.87
C SER A 118 7.62 4.15 2.68
N TYR A 119 7.18 5.12 1.88
CA TYR A 119 6.34 4.86 0.73
C TYR A 119 6.65 5.81 -0.42
N LYS A 120 6.39 5.33 -1.64
CA LYS A 120 6.50 6.09 -2.88
C LYS A 120 5.27 5.80 -3.74
N VAL A 121 4.55 6.85 -4.14
CA VAL A 121 3.32 6.78 -4.93
C VAL A 121 3.61 7.21 -6.35
N LEU A 122 3.17 6.41 -7.32
CA LEU A 122 3.37 6.62 -8.74
C LEU A 122 2.03 6.57 -9.47
N ASN A 123 1.83 7.46 -10.44
CA ASN A 123 0.78 7.30 -11.44
C ASN A 123 1.26 6.31 -12.50
N VAL A 124 0.53 5.20 -12.68
CA VAL A 124 0.96 4.10 -13.56
C VAL A 124 0.91 4.50 -15.04
N GLY A 125 -0.12 5.24 -15.45
CA GLY A 125 -0.28 5.64 -16.85
C GLY A 125 0.79 6.61 -17.36
N SER A 126 1.23 7.55 -16.51
CA SER A 126 2.27 8.54 -16.88
C SER A 126 3.66 8.16 -16.42
N GLY A 127 3.80 7.20 -15.49
CA GLY A 127 5.06 6.87 -14.83
C GLY A 127 5.56 7.96 -13.87
N ALA A 128 4.78 9.01 -13.61
CA ALA A 128 5.20 10.11 -12.75
C ALA A 128 5.10 9.73 -11.27
N VAL A 129 6.15 10.05 -10.50
CA VAL A 129 6.10 9.98 -9.03
C VAL A 129 5.25 11.15 -8.53
N LEU A 130 4.18 10.82 -7.80
CA LEU A 130 3.23 11.81 -7.26
C LEU A 130 3.62 12.29 -5.86
N GLY A 131 4.33 11.46 -5.11
CA GLY A 131 4.81 11.81 -3.79
C GLY A 131 5.46 10.63 -3.08
N SER A 132 6.12 10.93 -1.98
CA SER A 132 6.73 9.94 -1.10
C SER A 132 6.66 10.44 0.34
N GLY A 133 6.87 9.52 1.28
CA GLY A 133 6.92 9.84 2.70
C GLY A 133 7.55 8.74 3.52
N LYS A 134 7.77 9.04 4.80
CA LYS A 134 8.34 8.10 5.77
C LYS A 134 7.68 8.36 7.12
N LYS A 135 7.22 7.30 7.78
CA LYS A 135 6.82 7.35 9.19
C LYS A 135 7.73 6.48 10.02
N ILE A 136 7.98 6.97 11.22
CA ILE A 136 8.75 6.31 12.27
C ILE A 136 7.77 6.05 13.40
N PRO A 137 7.68 4.83 13.93
CA PRO A 137 6.86 4.56 15.10
C PRO A 137 7.22 5.46 16.29
N PRO A 138 6.24 5.90 17.08
CA PRO A 138 6.50 6.71 18.27
C PRO A 138 7.31 5.91 19.29
N ALA A 139 8.27 6.54 19.97
CA ALA A 139 9.13 5.86 20.95
C ALA A 139 8.35 5.15 22.08
N SER A 140 7.14 5.59 22.38
CA SER A 140 6.24 4.97 23.38
C SER A 140 5.64 3.63 22.93
N SER A 141 5.72 3.26 21.65
CA SER A 141 5.17 1.99 21.13
C SER A 141 5.83 0.77 21.76
N GLN A 142 7.07 0.91 22.25
CA GLN A 142 7.83 -0.12 22.96
C GLN A 142 7.12 -0.68 24.20
N PHE A 143 6.11 0.01 24.73
CA PHE A 143 5.46 -0.32 26.01
C PHE A 143 3.97 -0.69 25.91
N GLU A 144 3.32 -0.51 24.75
CA GLU A 144 1.87 -0.76 24.58
C GLU A 144 1.54 -1.76 23.45
N ASP A 145 2.55 -2.46 22.97
CA ASP A 145 2.52 -3.06 21.64
C ASP A 145 1.62 -4.29 21.48
N LYS A 146 0.58 -4.11 20.65
CA LYS A 146 -0.31 -5.16 20.17
C LYS A 146 -0.40 -5.02 18.66
N ARG A 147 -0.78 -6.10 17.95
CA ARG A 147 -1.15 -6.12 16.52
C ARG A 147 -1.98 -4.91 16.06
N LYS A 148 -2.84 -4.38 16.93
CA LYS A 148 -3.62 -3.16 16.68
C LYS A 148 -2.75 -1.91 16.39
N GLY A 149 -1.63 -1.73 17.08
CA GLY A 149 -0.72 -0.60 16.87
C GLY A 149 -0.10 -0.62 15.46
N LEU A 150 0.29 -1.80 14.97
CA LEU A 150 0.75 -1.97 13.58
C LEU A 150 -0.36 -1.62 12.58
N SER A 151 -1.58 -2.08 12.82
CA SER A 151 -2.74 -1.76 11.97
C SER A 151 -3.04 -0.25 11.97
N ASP A 152 -3.15 0.40 13.14
CA ASP A 152 -3.40 1.84 13.25
C ASP A 152 -2.27 2.66 12.57
N PHE A 153 -1.02 2.18 12.66
CA PHE A 153 0.12 2.80 11.98
C PHE A 153 0.03 2.64 10.46
N ALA A 154 -0.35 1.46 9.96
CA ALA A 154 -0.60 1.21 8.55
C ALA A 154 -1.76 2.07 8.01
N PHE A 155 -2.84 2.24 8.76
CA PHE A 155 -3.93 3.16 8.44
C PHE A 155 -3.43 4.60 8.28
N GLY A 156 -2.52 5.04 9.16
CA GLY A 156 -1.90 6.35 9.05
C GLY A 156 -1.08 6.53 7.78
N ILE A 157 -0.39 5.50 7.29
CA ILE A 157 0.33 5.53 6.01
C ILE A 157 -0.65 5.51 4.83
N ALA A 158 -1.68 4.66 4.90
CA ALA A 158 -2.73 4.56 3.91
C ALA A 158 -3.46 5.89 3.69
N ASP A 159 -3.74 6.63 4.77
CA ASP A 159 -4.37 7.95 4.71
C ASP A 159 -3.49 9.00 4.01
N ASP A 160 -2.18 8.96 4.21
CA ASP A 160 -1.26 9.87 3.52
C ASP A 160 -1.15 9.54 2.03
N ILE A 161 -1.08 8.26 1.68
CA ILE A 161 -1.12 7.79 0.29
C ILE A 161 -2.45 8.20 -0.37
N TYR A 162 -3.57 8.00 0.31
CA TYR A 162 -4.90 8.37 -0.19
C TYR A 162 -5.01 9.86 -0.47
N LYS A 163 -4.46 10.71 0.41
CA LYS A 163 -4.39 12.17 0.17
C LYS A 163 -3.55 12.53 -1.04
N ILE A 164 -2.50 11.78 -1.36
CA ILE A 164 -1.69 12.00 -2.57
C ILE A 164 -2.49 11.63 -3.82
N ILE A 165 -3.19 10.49 -3.78
CA ILE A 165 -3.97 9.96 -4.91
C ILE A 165 -5.20 10.82 -5.23
N ARG A 166 -5.80 11.46 -4.22
CA ARG A 166 -7.02 12.28 -4.36
C ARG A 166 -6.77 13.77 -4.60
N ARG A 167 -5.51 14.20 -4.74
CA ARG A 167 -5.17 15.57 -5.16
C ARG A 167 -5.44 15.76 -6.65
#